data_AF-X7FDX3-F1
#
_entry.id   AF-X7FDX3-F1
#
_cell.length_a   1.000
_cell.length_b   1.000
_cell.length_c   1.000
_cell.angle_alpha   90.00
_cell.angle_beta   90.00
_cell.angle_gamma   90.00
#
_symmetry.space_group_name_H-M   'P 1'
#
loop_
_entity.id
_entity.type
_entity.pdbx_description
1 polymer ?
#
loop_
_entity_poly.entity_id
_entity_poly.type
_entity_poly.pdbx_seq_one_letter_code
_entity_poly.pdbx_strand_id
1 'polypeptide(L)'
;MTVYANKLEVSCKAQANMVIAAFPDVCMTPPENPATPPGVPVPYPNFGFDSDTDKGTGTVKIGGKTVNQKNKSYFTKTTGDEAGCAAKKGVITSKNTGKAYSQAFSMNVKAEAENLTRFSDIQTNNHASTPANAPPFPKISSANFKDGKDPCVDDFKKVTDNCPAGKSLEDVCANAGLKKEWEGVEVDNTSKASDARLQMNTTSVEVKDGKGGKGVSNVNKMRMKHYACAQDDACLRARKCVLVSKKDADKGECCGMQTGHHLIPEFSFATGTHGDGDPLKGCKGYDPQEAPTICVEGCCHTKGSHGLMHGEYYIGFMSAADDGKGGKTHKPKKKLSIAGKTKKTGDSYNLTHAEARKIATESVAKVFPVSDCNPDCIEAQLKEYHSTTAGISDDTDMRCDAGPGRGLEDAKRRSGRIDQILQAARNIVEKTGTATKRRLSSATSSAAKRRK
;
A
#
# COMPACT_ATOMS: atom_id res chain seq x y z
N MET A 1 19.10 6.72 -17.46
CA MET A 1 17.71 7.16 -17.70
C MET A 1 17.12 6.22 -18.73
N THR A 2 15.99 5.59 -18.42
CA THR A 2 15.29 4.65 -19.31
C THR A 2 14.21 5.40 -20.10
N VAL A 3 14.13 5.15 -21.41
CA VAL A 3 13.18 5.84 -22.30
C VAL A 3 12.11 4.87 -22.75
N TYR A 4 10.87 5.37 -22.86
CA TYR A 4 9.68 4.56 -23.10
C TYR A 4 8.85 5.11 -24.26
N ALA A 5 8.25 4.21 -25.03
CA ALA A 5 7.32 4.52 -26.11
C ALA A 5 6.03 3.70 -25.91
N ASN A 6 4.88 4.38 -25.83
CA ASN A 6 3.60 3.79 -25.42
C ASN A 6 3.72 2.91 -24.15
N LYS A 7 4.35 3.46 -23.11
CA LYS A 7 4.55 2.77 -21.83
C LYS A 7 5.45 1.52 -21.88
N LEU A 8 6.10 1.22 -23.01
CA LEU A 8 7.01 0.07 -23.16
C LEU A 8 8.43 0.57 -23.39
N GLU A 9 9.42 -0.05 -22.75
CA GLU A 9 10.81 0.37 -22.85
C GLU A 9 11.29 0.36 -24.30
N VAL A 10 11.92 1.43 -24.77
CA VAL A 10 12.47 1.49 -26.13
C VAL A 10 13.71 0.60 -26.21
N SER A 11 13.81 -0.19 -27.27
CA SER A 11 14.97 -1.03 -27.56
C SER A 11 16.11 -0.17 -28.11
N CYS A 12 17.22 -0.16 -27.41
CA CYS A 12 18.37 0.71 -27.66
C CYS A 12 19.64 0.09 -27.10
N LYS A 13 20.78 0.32 -27.76
CA LYS A 13 22.09 -0.20 -27.33
C LYS A 13 22.53 0.18 -25.92
N ALA A 14 22.02 1.27 -25.36
CA ALA A 14 22.29 1.70 -23.98
C ALA A 14 21.27 1.16 -22.96
N GLN A 15 20.24 0.44 -23.40
CA GLN A 15 19.13 -0.09 -22.60
C GLN A 15 19.23 -1.61 -22.47
N ALA A 16 18.23 -2.22 -21.82
CA ALA A 16 18.30 -3.60 -21.38
C ALA A 16 17.18 -4.48 -21.96
N ASN A 17 16.76 -4.28 -23.21
CA ASN A 17 15.86 -5.24 -23.84
C ASN A 17 16.64 -6.49 -24.23
N MET A 18 16.03 -7.64 -23.98
CA MET A 18 16.62 -8.93 -24.30
C MET A 18 15.55 -9.91 -24.76
N VAL A 19 15.93 -10.84 -25.64
CA VAL A 19 15.15 -12.05 -25.89
C VAL A 19 15.75 -13.14 -25.02
N ILE A 20 14.92 -13.78 -24.20
CA ILE A 20 15.34 -14.80 -23.24
C ILE A 20 14.86 -16.15 -23.75
N ALA A 21 15.81 -17.05 -24.03
CA ALA A 21 15.56 -18.45 -24.37
C ALA A 21 14.49 -18.65 -25.46
N ALA A 22 14.62 -17.94 -26.60
CA ALA A 22 13.80 -18.22 -27.77
C ALA A 22 14.02 -19.68 -28.21
N PHE A 23 12.97 -20.48 -28.09
CA PHE A 23 13.05 -21.93 -28.20
C PHE A 23 11.84 -22.47 -28.98
N PRO A 24 11.99 -23.53 -29.80
CA PRO A 24 13.25 -24.23 -30.11
C PRO A 24 14.03 -23.56 -31.25
N ASP A 25 15.34 -23.35 -31.07
CA ASP A 25 16.30 -23.03 -32.13
C ASP A 25 17.03 -24.30 -32.57
N VAL A 26 16.48 -25.03 -33.54
CA VAL A 26 17.00 -26.36 -33.90
C VAL A 26 18.27 -26.22 -34.75
N CYS A 27 19.39 -26.70 -34.19
CA CYS A 27 20.68 -26.72 -34.87
C CYS A 27 21.24 -28.14 -34.93
N MET A 28 22.03 -28.41 -35.97
CA MET A 28 22.75 -29.66 -36.15
C MET A 28 23.96 -29.68 -35.21
N THR A 29 23.98 -30.66 -34.31
CA THR A 29 25.01 -30.83 -33.29
C THR A 29 25.91 -31.99 -33.66
N PRO A 30 27.26 -31.87 -33.55
CA PRO A 30 28.15 -32.98 -33.88
C PRO A 30 27.83 -34.23 -33.03
N PRO A 31 27.74 -35.43 -33.63
CA PRO A 31 27.53 -36.64 -32.86
C PRO A 31 28.78 -36.97 -32.03
N GLU A 32 28.59 -37.43 -30.79
CA GLU A 32 29.64 -38.06 -30.00
C GLU A 32 29.91 -39.48 -30.54
N ASN A 33 30.70 -39.57 -31.61
CA ASN A 33 31.37 -40.75 -32.19
C ASN A 33 30.64 -42.14 -32.18
N PRO A 34 30.52 -42.85 -33.33
CA PRO A 34 31.17 -42.60 -34.61
C PRO A 34 30.43 -41.59 -35.49
N ALA A 35 31.16 -40.96 -36.41
CA ALA A 35 30.70 -39.84 -37.24
C ALA A 35 29.74 -40.25 -38.37
N THR A 36 28.50 -40.60 -38.05
CA THR A 36 27.38 -40.71 -39.00
C THR A 36 26.07 -40.54 -38.23
N PRO A 37 25.14 -39.62 -38.56
CA PRO A 37 24.98 -38.72 -39.74
C PRO A 37 25.57 -37.30 -39.54
N PRO A 38 25.46 -36.34 -40.52
CA PRO A 38 26.14 -35.02 -40.52
C PRO A 38 25.78 -34.04 -39.38
N GLY A 39 25.01 -34.49 -38.40
CA GLY A 39 24.64 -33.77 -37.18
C GLY A 39 23.30 -34.27 -36.66
N VAL A 40 23.11 -34.25 -35.35
CA VAL A 40 21.84 -34.55 -34.71
C VAL A 40 21.06 -33.23 -34.55
N PRO A 41 19.80 -33.13 -35.00
CA PRO A 41 18.98 -31.94 -34.75
C PRO A 41 18.70 -31.83 -33.25
N VAL A 42 19.24 -30.79 -32.61
CA VAL A 42 19.05 -30.51 -31.18
C VAL A 42 18.43 -29.12 -31.04
N PRO A 43 17.33 -28.97 -30.28
CA PRO A 43 16.75 -27.67 -30.02
C PRO A 43 17.55 -26.93 -28.94
N TYR A 44 18.02 -25.72 -29.25
CA TYR A 44 18.74 -24.85 -28.33
C TYR A 44 17.89 -23.66 -27.88
N PRO A 45 18.13 -23.10 -26.68
CA PRO A 45 17.63 -21.79 -26.31
C PRO A 45 18.48 -20.70 -26.98
N ASN A 46 17.85 -19.69 -27.56
CA ASN A 46 18.57 -18.59 -28.19
C ASN A 46 18.31 -17.25 -27.48
N PHE A 47 19.37 -16.48 -27.22
CA PHE A 47 19.34 -15.22 -26.47
C PHE A 47 19.84 -14.05 -27.33
N GLY A 48 19.19 -12.90 -27.24
CA GLY A 48 19.59 -11.69 -27.96
C GLY A 48 19.55 -10.47 -27.06
N PHE A 49 20.49 -9.55 -27.22
CA PHE A 49 20.67 -8.41 -26.33
C PHE A 49 20.72 -7.08 -27.08
N ASP A 50 20.08 -6.06 -26.52
CA ASP A 50 20.14 -4.67 -27.00
C ASP A 50 21.58 -4.15 -27.13
N SER A 51 22.50 -4.58 -26.27
CA SER A 51 23.92 -4.21 -26.35
C SER A 51 24.56 -4.57 -27.70
N ASP A 52 24.02 -5.56 -28.40
CA ASP A 52 24.47 -6.00 -29.72
C ASP A 52 23.76 -5.27 -30.87
N THR A 53 22.94 -4.26 -30.60
CA THR A 53 22.31 -3.43 -31.63
C THR A 53 23.33 -2.81 -32.57
N ASP A 54 23.02 -2.91 -33.87
CA ASP A 54 23.67 -2.20 -34.97
C ASP A 54 22.63 -1.72 -35.99
N LYS A 55 23.04 -0.78 -36.86
CA LYS A 55 22.19 -0.14 -37.90
C LYS A 55 20.89 0.46 -37.37
N GLY A 56 20.89 0.92 -36.11
CA GLY A 56 19.84 1.76 -35.56
C GLY A 56 19.98 3.23 -35.99
N THR A 57 19.29 4.10 -35.26
CA THR A 57 19.26 5.55 -35.52
C THR A 57 20.64 6.22 -35.60
N GLY A 58 20.75 7.20 -36.49
CA GLY A 58 21.97 8.02 -36.69
C GLY A 58 22.04 9.25 -35.78
N THR A 59 20.95 10.00 -35.69
CA THR A 59 20.82 11.32 -35.04
C THR A 59 20.13 11.22 -33.67
N VAL A 60 19.04 10.46 -33.57
CA VAL A 60 18.33 10.24 -32.30
C VAL A 60 19.11 9.25 -31.45
N LYS A 61 19.46 9.62 -30.22
CA LYS A 61 20.25 8.77 -29.31
C LYS A 61 19.59 8.65 -27.95
N ILE A 62 19.71 7.49 -27.32
CA ILE A 62 19.37 7.27 -25.91
C ILE A 62 20.65 6.82 -25.22
N GLY A 63 21.03 7.50 -24.12
CA GLY A 63 22.30 7.27 -23.45
C GLY A 63 23.52 7.47 -24.36
N GLY A 64 23.41 8.34 -25.38
CA GLY A 64 24.45 8.54 -26.39
C GLY A 64 24.62 7.39 -27.40
N LYS A 65 23.75 6.37 -27.37
CA LYS A 65 23.81 5.21 -28.26
C LYS A 65 22.61 5.13 -29.20
N THR A 66 22.78 4.34 -30.25
CA THR A 66 21.79 4.14 -31.32
C THR A 66 20.55 3.37 -30.84
N VAL A 67 19.41 3.65 -31.44
CA VAL A 67 18.07 3.14 -31.07
C VAL A 67 17.57 2.19 -32.16
N ASN A 68 16.91 1.09 -31.79
CA ASN A 68 16.40 0.12 -32.75
C ASN A 68 15.15 0.62 -33.51
N GLN A 69 15.18 0.45 -34.82
CA GLN A 69 14.14 0.81 -35.78
C GLN A 69 13.64 -0.40 -36.55
N LYS A 70 12.34 -0.38 -36.86
CA LYS A 70 11.68 -1.32 -37.77
C LYS A 70 12.49 -1.52 -39.05
N ASN A 71 12.70 -2.78 -39.43
CA ASN A 71 13.29 -3.21 -40.71
C ASN A 71 14.70 -2.70 -41.04
N LYS A 72 15.38 -1.97 -40.13
CA LYS A 72 16.72 -1.40 -40.36
C LYS A 72 17.75 -1.94 -39.37
N SER A 73 17.41 -1.88 -38.08
CA SER A 73 18.31 -2.31 -37.01
C SER A 73 18.16 -3.78 -36.69
N TYR A 74 19.21 -4.36 -36.12
CA TYR A 74 19.25 -5.74 -35.66
C TYR A 74 20.23 -5.91 -34.53
N PHE A 75 20.08 -6.98 -33.76
CA PHE A 75 21.16 -7.47 -32.91
C PHE A 75 22.17 -8.21 -33.80
N THR A 76 23.45 -7.87 -33.67
CA THR A 76 24.50 -8.41 -34.55
C THR A 76 24.71 -9.91 -34.39
N LYS A 77 24.39 -10.45 -33.21
CA LYS A 77 24.49 -11.87 -32.86
C LYS A 77 23.40 -12.27 -31.88
N THR A 78 23.21 -13.57 -31.78
CA THR A 78 22.52 -14.23 -30.68
C THR A 78 23.40 -15.32 -30.09
N THR A 79 23.05 -15.85 -28.92
CA THR A 79 23.85 -16.83 -28.18
C THR A 79 22.99 -17.98 -27.66
N GLY A 80 23.61 -19.09 -27.24
CA GLY A 80 22.95 -20.27 -26.65
C GLY A 80 22.83 -21.47 -27.60
N ASP A 81 23.15 -21.28 -28.89
CA ASP A 81 23.14 -22.29 -29.95
C ASP A 81 24.55 -22.62 -30.49
N GLU A 82 25.61 -22.21 -29.78
CA GLU A 82 27.00 -22.38 -30.21
C GLU A 82 27.40 -23.85 -30.39
N ALA A 83 26.81 -24.76 -29.60
CA ALA A 83 27.04 -26.20 -29.69
C ALA A 83 26.45 -26.83 -30.98
N GLY A 84 25.48 -26.15 -31.61
CA GLY A 84 24.91 -26.53 -32.90
C GLY A 84 25.83 -26.20 -34.08
N CYS A 85 27.08 -26.69 -34.04
CA CYS A 85 28.15 -26.31 -34.94
C CYS A 85 28.49 -27.36 -36.01
N ALA A 86 27.68 -28.41 -36.17
CA ALA A 86 27.89 -29.41 -37.20
C ALA A 86 27.69 -28.84 -38.61
N ALA A 87 27.96 -29.67 -39.63
CA ALA A 87 27.62 -29.32 -41.00
C ALA A 87 26.14 -28.92 -41.07
N LYS A 88 25.84 -27.81 -41.75
CA LYS A 88 24.55 -27.10 -41.77
C LYS A 88 24.24 -26.22 -40.55
N LYS A 89 24.70 -26.44 -39.31
CA LYS A 89 24.30 -25.61 -38.14
C LYS A 89 22.77 -25.51 -38.03
N GLY A 90 22.17 -24.31 -37.97
CA GLY A 90 20.72 -24.11 -37.96
C GLY A 90 20.01 -24.78 -39.14
N VAL A 91 18.95 -25.55 -38.86
CA VAL A 91 18.23 -26.37 -39.85
C VAL A 91 17.66 -25.53 -41.00
N ILE A 92 17.29 -24.28 -40.75
CA ILE A 92 16.69 -23.34 -41.69
C ILE A 92 17.74 -22.40 -42.29
N THR A 93 18.49 -21.70 -41.44
CA THR A 93 19.36 -20.59 -41.88
C THR A 93 20.78 -21.03 -42.23
N SER A 94 21.10 -22.30 -42.01
CA SER A 94 22.44 -22.84 -42.12
C SER A 94 23.50 -22.13 -41.26
N LYS A 95 23.08 -21.50 -40.15
CA LYS A 95 23.89 -20.64 -39.29
C LYS A 95 23.58 -20.90 -37.81
N ASN A 96 24.54 -20.60 -36.95
CA ASN A 96 24.36 -20.45 -35.51
C ASN A 96 24.83 -19.05 -35.10
N THR A 97 24.38 -18.54 -33.96
CA THR A 97 24.70 -17.19 -33.46
C THR A 97 24.34 -16.05 -34.43
N GLY A 98 23.34 -16.28 -35.28
CA GLY A 98 22.91 -15.35 -36.31
C GLY A 98 22.35 -14.03 -35.77
N LYS A 99 21.96 -13.14 -36.69
CA LYS A 99 21.37 -11.85 -36.30
C LYS A 99 19.97 -12.04 -35.70
N ALA A 100 19.46 -11.03 -35.02
CA ALA A 100 18.05 -11.00 -34.62
C ALA A 100 17.35 -9.72 -35.06
N TYR A 101 16.13 -9.89 -35.57
CA TYR A 101 15.33 -8.83 -36.18
C TYR A 101 13.97 -8.73 -35.51
N SER A 102 13.58 -7.51 -35.13
CA SER A 102 12.25 -7.23 -34.61
C SER A 102 11.19 -7.37 -35.70
N GLN A 103 10.10 -8.05 -35.38
CA GLN A 103 8.95 -8.27 -36.26
C GLN A 103 7.73 -7.44 -35.83
N ALA A 104 7.75 -6.85 -34.63
CA ALA A 104 6.80 -5.85 -34.18
C ALA A 104 7.53 -4.56 -33.75
N PHE A 105 6.76 -3.47 -33.65
CA PHE A 105 7.24 -2.11 -33.40
C PHE A 105 6.08 -1.22 -32.92
N SER A 106 6.41 -0.06 -32.36
CA SER A 106 5.42 0.98 -32.00
C SER A 106 4.59 1.38 -33.22
N MET A 107 3.28 1.58 -33.05
CA MET A 107 2.40 2.01 -34.15
C MET A 107 2.52 3.51 -34.48
N ASN A 108 2.95 4.33 -33.53
CA ASN A 108 2.91 5.79 -33.65
C ASN A 108 4.19 6.51 -33.20
N VAL A 109 5.08 5.88 -32.41
CA VAL A 109 6.35 6.50 -32.01
C VAL A 109 7.43 6.11 -33.00
N LYS A 110 8.03 7.13 -33.63
CA LYS A 110 9.03 7.00 -34.69
C LYS A 110 10.28 7.82 -34.37
N ALA A 111 11.44 7.36 -34.84
CA ALA A 111 12.66 8.13 -34.92
C ALA A 111 13.19 8.06 -36.36
N GLU A 112 13.61 9.18 -36.93
CA GLU A 112 14.09 9.27 -38.31
C GLU A 112 13.10 8.66 -39.32
N ALA A 113 11.82 9.00 -39.15
CA ALA A 113 10.68 8.51 -39.93
C ALA A 113 10.35 7.00 -39.79
N GLU A 114 11.10 6.23 -38.99
CA GLU A 114 10.86 4.81 -38.78
C GLU A 114 10.34 4.47 -37.38
N ASN A 115 9.46 3.48 -37.30
CA ASN A 115 8.88 3.02 -36.04
C ASN A 115 9.94 2.43 -35.10
N LEU A 116 9.87 2.82 -33.83
CA LEU A 116 10.76 2.29 -32.79
C LEU A 116 10.32 0.89 -32.34
N THR A 117 11.29 0.04 -32.04
CA THR A 117 11.04 -1.28 -31.42
C THR A 117 11.16 -1.18 -29.90
N ARG A 118 10.43 -2.01 -29.16
CA ARG A 118 10.20 -1.84 -27.72
C ARG A 118 10.10 -3.18 -26.98
N PHE A 119 9.99 -3.10 -25.65
CA PHE A 119 9.53 -4.20 -24.81
C PHE A 119 8.22 -4.79 -25.36
N SER A 120 8.06 -6.11 -25.23
CA SER A 120 6.97 -6.96 -25.74
C SER A 120 6.83 -7.05 -27.26
N ASP A 121 7.56 -6.25 -28.04
CA ASP A 121 7.59 -6.45 -29.49
C ASP A 121 8.28 -7.78 -29.81
N ILE A 122 7.65 -8.59 -30.68
CA ILE A 122 8.19 -9.88 -31.11
C ILE A 122 9.46 -9.71 -31.95
N GLN A 123 10.36 -10.67 -31.83
CA GLN A 123 11.66 -10.72 -32.49
C GLN A 123 11.96 -12.15 -32.93
N THR A 124 12.53 -12.29 -34.13
CA THR A 124 13.01 -13.57 -34.66
C THR A 124 14.53 -13.62 -34.58
N ASN A 125 15.08 -14.80 -34.28
CA ASN A 125 16.48 -14.96 -33.90
C ASN A 125 17.23 -15.95 -34.80
N ASN A 126 18.57 -15.89 -34.73
CA ASN A 126 19.49 -16.74 -35.47
C ASN A 126 19.32 -16.64 -37.02
N HIS A 127 19.30 -15.41 -37.52
CA HIS A 127 19.15 -15.11 -38.94
C HIS A 127 20.44 -15.27 -39.75
N ALA A 128 20.27 -15.88 -40.93
CA ALA A 128 21.15 -15.75 -42.10
C ALA A 128 20.33 -15.61 -43.41
N SER A 129 19.06 -16.02 -43.37
CA SER A 129 18.06 -15.94 -44.42
C SER A 129 16.69 -15.67 -43.78
N THR A 130 15.68 -15.40 -44.59
CA THR A 130 14.27 -15.40 -44.19
C THR A 130 13.63 -16.69 -44.71
N PRO A 131 12.94 -17.51 -43.88
CA PRO A 131 12.66 -17.33 -42.45
C PRO A 131 13.88 -17.58 -41.53
N ALA A 132 13.77 -17.09 -40.29
CA ALA A 132 14.78 -17.28 -39.24
C ALA A 132 14.82 -18.73 -38.73
N ASN A 133 15.87 -19.10 -37.98
CA ASN A 133 15.99 -20.47 -37.45
C ASN A 133 15.14 -20.72 -36.20
N ALA A 134 15.00 -19.70 -35.34
CA ALA A 134 14.17 -19.76 -34.14
C ALA A 134 12.80 -19.09 -34.37
N PRO A 135 11.72 -19.56 -33.71
CA PRO A 135 10.41 -18.94 -33.79
C PRO A 135 10.40 -17.51 -33.22
N PRO A 136 9.40 -16.69 -33.57
CA PRO A 136 9.23 -15.37 -32.97
C PRO A 136 9.05 -15.45 -31.45
N PHE A 137 9.78 -14.60 -30.71
CA PHE A 137 9.70 -14.49 -29.26
C PHE A 137 9.59 -13.02 -28.83
N PRO A 138 8.84 -12.68 -27.78
CA PRO A 138 8.76 -11.31 -27.30
C PRO A 138 10.09 -10.84 -26.71
N LYS A 139 10.43 -9.58 -26.95
CA LYS A 139 11.47 -8.91 -26.16
C LYS A 139 11.00 -8.69 -24.74
N ILE A 140 11.88 -8.96 -23.78
CA ILE A 140 11.68 -8.79 -22.35
C ILE A 140 12.52 -7.60 -21.88
N SER A 141 11.87 -6.71 -21.14
CA SER A 141 12.45 -5.52 -20.51
C SER A 141 11.42 -4.91 -19.55
N SER A 142 11.54 -3.62 -19.23
CA SER A 142 10.56 -2.95 -18.38
C SER A 142 9.40 -2.32 -19.17
N ALA A 143 8.25 -2.20 -18.53
CA ALA A 143 7.18 -1.29 -18.93
C ALA A 143 7.14 -0.10 -17.97
N ASN A 144 6.93 1.08 -18.52
CA ASN A 144 6.66 2.30 -17.78
C ASN A 144 5.18 2.61 -17.79
N PHE A 145 4.47 1.88 -16.95
CA PHE A 145 3.18 2.33 -16.43
C PHE A 145 3.45 3.43 -15.39
N LYS A 146 4.01 4.57 -15.82
CA LYS A 146 3.89 5.84 -15.08
C LYS A 146 2.62 6.49 -15.61
N ASP A 147 1.45 6.00 -15.26
CA ASP A 147 0.87 6.21 -13.93
C ASP A 147 1.05 5.03 -12.94
N GLY A 148 1.71 5.27 -11.80
CA GLY A 148 1.66 4.36 -10.64
C GLY A 148 2.90 3.48 -10.39
N LYS A 149 3.87 3.99 -9.63
CA LYS A 149 4.40 3.15 -8.55
C LYS A 149 3.19 2.96 -7.63
N ASP A 150 2.78 1.73 -7.36
CA ASP A 150 1.75 1.48 -6.35
C ASP A 150 2.14 2.31 -5.11
N PRO A 151 1.29 3.28 -4.69
CA PRO A 151 1.65 4.23 -3.64
C PRO A 151 1.97 3.51 -2.32
N CYS A 152 1.55 2.25 -2.20
CA CYS A 152 1.78 1.42 -1.03
C CYS A 152 3.12 0.69 -0.99
N VAL A 153 3.92 0.68 -2.06
CA VAL A 153 5.20 -0.06 -2.09
C VAL A 153 6.11 0.34 -0.93
N ASP A 154 6.22 1.63 -0.64
CA ASP A 154 7.09 2.11 0.44
C ASP A 154 6.52 1.82 1.83
N ASP A 155 5.19 1.85 1.99
CA ASP A 155 4.52 1.53 3.25
C ASP A 155 4.58 0.03 3.58
N PHE A 156 4.36 -0.84 2.59
CA PHE A 156 4.56 -2.28 2.75
C PHE A 156 6.02 -2.62 3.06
N LYS A 157 6.97 -1.92 2.41
CA LYS A 157 8.39 -2.09 2.71
C LYS A 157 8.72 -1.70 4.16
N LYS A 158 8.11 -0.64 4.71
CA LYS A 158 8.28 -0.28 6.14
C LYS A 158 7.91 -1.45 7.05
N VAL A 159 6.84 -2.19 6.74
CA VAL A 159 6.45 -3.37 7.52
C VAL A 159 7.53 -4.46 7.42
N THR A 160 7.98 -4.78 6.21
CA THR A 160 9.03 -5.79 6.01
C THR A 160 10.35 -5.42 6.68
N ASP A 161 10.75 -4.15 6.65
CA ASP A 161 12.01 -3.68 7.22
C ASP A 161 11.99 -3.63 8.75
N ASN A 162 10.85 -3.26 9.35
CA ASN A 162 10.76 -2.97 10.79
C ASN A 162 10.15 -4.10 11.61
N CYS A 163 9.36 -4.99 11.00
CA CYS A 163 8.76 -6.11 11.70
C CYS A 163 9.68 -7.33 11.72
N PRO A 164 9.97 -7.89 12.91
CA PRO A 164 10.93 -9.00 13.04
C PRO A 164 10.44 -10.26 12.33
N ALA A 165 11.24 -10.77 11.40
CA ALA A 165 10.96 -12.03 10.71
C ALA A 165 10.90 -13.21 11.70
N GLY A 166 9.90 -14.08 11.53
CA GLY A 166 9.73 -15.28 12.37
C GLY A 166 9.22 -15.04 13.78
N LYS A 167 8.72 -13.83 14.09
CA LYS A 167 7.99 -13.54 15.35
C LYS A 167 6.50 -13.41 15.10
N SER A 168 5.71 -13.91 16.04
CA SER A 168 4.25 -13.70 16.02
C SER A 168 3.92 -12.23 16.27
N LEU A 169 2.76 -11.79 15.79
CA LEU A 169 2.27 -10.44 16.10
C LEU A 169 2.11 -10.26 17.62
N GLU A 170 1.68 -11.30 18.34
CA GLU A 170 1.62 -11.29 19.80
C GLU A 170 2.97 -10.98 20.47
N ASP A 171 4.07 -11.55 19.97
CA ASP A 171 5.41 -11.29 20.52
C ASP A 171 5.82 -9.83 20.30
N VAL A 172 5.56 -9.30 19.09
CA VAL A 172 5.80 -7.88 18.77
C VAL A 172 5.01 -6.97 19.71
N CYS A 173 3.73 -7.28 19.89
CA CYS A 173 2.83 -6.56 20.79
C CYS A 173 3.31 -6.57 22.23
N ALA A 174 3.66 -7.75 22.76
CA ALA A 174 4.13 -7.90 24.12
C ALA A 174 5.43 -7.11 24.35
N ASN A 175 6.37 -7.15 23.39
CA ASN A 175 7.65 -6.42 23.46
C ASN A 175 7.45 -4.90 23.42
N ALA A 176 6.49 -4.42 22.63
CA ALA A 176 6.13 -3.00 22.59
C ALA A 176 5.32 -2.55 23.82
N GLY A 177 4.88 -3.49 24.68
CA GLY A 177 4.09 -3.19 25.87
C GLY A 177 2.59 -3.04 25.60
N LEU A 178 2.10 -3.56 24.47
CA LEU A 178 0.67 -3.67 24.15
C LEU A 178 0.16 -5.03 24.65
N LYS A 179 -0.26 -5.09 25.90
CA LYS A 179 -0.83 -6.31 26.49
C LYS A 179 -2.30 -6.48 26.10
N LYS A 180 -2.77 -7.74 25.98
CA LYS A 180 -4.19 -8.08 25.78
C LYS A 180 -5.04 -7.74 27.01
N GLU A 181 -4.45 -7.83 28.21
CA GLU A 181 -5.08 -7.47 29.49
C GLU A 181 -4.11 -6.61 30.33
N TRP A 182 -4.65 -5.64 31.08
CA TRP A 182 -3.87 -4.93 32.10
C TRP A 182 -3.90 -5.76 33.38
N GLU A 183 -2.75 -6.28 33.81
CA GLU A 183 -2.63 -7.02 35.09
C GLU A 183 -3.28 -6.22 36.24
N GLY A 184 -4.31 -6.80 36.87
CA GLY A 184 -4.98 -6.25 38.05
C GLY A 184 -6.06 -5.19 37.80
N VAL A 185 -6.38 -4.83 36.54
CA VAL A 185 -7.42 -3.83 36.19
C VAL A 185 -8.57 -4.51 35.42
N GLU A 186 -9.75 -4.60 36.03
CA GLU A 186 -10.98 -4.87 35.27
C GLU A 186 -11.36 -3.62 34.47
N VAL A 187 -11.33 -3.69 33.14
CA VAL A 187 -11.67 -2.55 32.29
C VAL A 187 -13.13 -2.62 31.89
N ASP A 188 -13.98 -1.75 32.45
CA ASP A 188 -15.37 -1.64 31.99
C ASP A 188 -15.41 -1.16 30.53
N ASN A 189 -15.84 -2.05 29.63
CA ASN A 189 -16.00 -1.79 28.21
C ASN A 189 -17.43 -1.32 27.85
N THR A 190 -18.30 -1.11 28.84
CA THR A 190 -19.72 -0.76 28.64
C THR A 190 -19.98 0.73 28.88
N SER A 191 -19.74 1.59 27.89
CA SER A 191 -20.27 2.96 27.95
C SER A 191 -21.08 3.31 26.71
N LYS A 192 -22.40 3.45 26.90
CA LYS A 192 -23.36 3.96 25.92
C LYS A 192 -22.93 5.35 25.42
N ALA A 193 -23.12 5.57 24.12
CA ALA A 193 -22.64 6.68 23.30
C ALA A 193 -23.11 8.11 23.68
N SER A 194 -23.71 8.34 24.85
CA SER A 194 -24.40 9.60 25.16
C SER A 194 -23.53 10.73 25.71
N ASP A 195 -22.22 10.53 25.91
CA ASP A 195 -21.30 11.62 26.24
C ASP A 195 -20.02 11.55 25.40
N ALA A 196 -20.10 12.08 24.18
CA ALA A 196 -18.94 12.57 23.41
C ALA A 196 -18.28 13.81 24.08
N ARG A 197 -18.26 13.84 25.42
CA ARG A 197 -17.84 14.94 26.27
C ARG A 197 -16.61 14.51 27.07
N LEU A 198 -15.45 15.06 26.72
CA LEU A 198 -14.33 15.26 27.66
C LEU A 198 -13.74 14.05 28.43
N GLN A 199 -14.07 12.80 28.11
CA GLN A 199 -13.69 11.69 29.00
C GLN A 199 -12.24 11.22 28.91
N MET A 200 -11.34 11.91 28.20
CA MET A 200 -9.91 11.55 28.18
C MET A 200 -9.28 11.57 29.58
N ASN A 201 -9.96 12.17 30.57
CA ASN A 201 -9.53 12.24 31.96
C ASN A 201 -10.46 11.57 33.01
N THR A 202 -11.55 10.88 32.65
CA THR A 202 -12.66 10.67 33.63
C THR A 202 -13.10 9.23 33.90
N THR A 203 -12.58 8.20 33.22
CA THR A 203 -12.92 6.81 33.58
C THR A 203 -11.87 6.27 34.55
N SER A 204 -12.03 6.67 35.80
CA SER A 204 -11.31 6.13 36.95
C SER A 204 -11.93 4.78 37.34
N VAL A 205 -11.13 3.71 37.36
CA VAL A 205 -11.54 2.38 37.80
C VAL A 205 -10.70 1.96 39.01
N GLU A 206 -11.32 1.32 40.00
CA GLU A 206 -10.61 0.73 41.12
C GLU A 206 -9.73 -0.43 40.63
N VAL A 207 -8.43 -0.36 40.95
CA VAL A 207 -7.41 -1.36 40.66
C VAL A 207 -6.94 -1.94 41.97
N LYS A 208 -6.85 -3.27 42.05
CA LYS A 208 -6.13 -3.90 43.14
C LYS A 208 -4.65 -3.86 42.80
N ASP A 209 -3.84 -3.15 43.58
CA ASP A 209 -2.40 -3.30 43.44
C ASP A 209 -1.98 -4.71 43.89
N GLY A 210 -0.83 -5.18 43.40
CA GLY A 210 -0.28 -6.50 43.74
C GLY A 210 0.10 -6.67 45.22
N LYS A 211 -0.25 -5.72 46.09
CA LYS A 211 -0.07 -5.77 47.55
C LYS A 211 -1.40 -5.73 48.32
N GLY A 212 -2.54 -5.82 47.63
CA GLY A 212 -3.87 -5.83 48.25
C GLY A 212 -4.43 -4.45 48.60
N GLY A 213 -3.79 -3.36 48.14
CA GLY A 213 -4.31 -2.00 48.24
C GLY A 213 -5.29 -1.67 47.11
N LYS A 214 -6.38 -0.96 47.42
CA LYS A 214 -7.30 -0.38 46.42
C LYS A 214 -6.73 0.94 45.91
N GLY A 215 -6.29 0.99 44.66
CA GLY A 215 -5.88 2.23 43.97
C GLY A 215 -6.88 2.61 42.88
N VAL A 216 -6.88 3.86 42.40
CA VAL A 216 -7.76 4.31 41.30
C VAL A 216 -6.89 4.56 40.05
N SER A 217 -7.17 3.90 38.93
CA SER A 217 -6.47 4.13 37.65
C SER A 217 -7.39 4.71 36.59
N ASN A 218 -6.87 5.64 35.79
CA ASN A 218 -7.61 6.21 34.66
C ASN A 218 -7.41 5.34 33.42
N VAL A 219 -8.45 4.62 33.01
CA VAL A 219 -8.46 3.69 31.87
C VAL A 219 -8.09 4.37 30.55
N ASN A 220 -8.48 5.62 30.36
CA ASN A 220 -8.10 6.36 29.15
C ASN A 220 -6.63 6.75 29.16
N LYS A 221 -6.05 7.04 30.33
CA LYS A 221 -4.59 7.23 30.46
C LYS A 221 -3.82 5.95 30.07
N MET A 222 -4.35 4.78 30.40
CA MET A 222 -3.78 3.50 29.99
C MET A 222 -3.89 3.26 28.48
N ARG A 223 -5.04 3.52 27.87
CA ARG A 223 -5.20 3.45 26.40
C ARG A 223 -4.26 4.42 25.66
N MET A 224 -4.09 5.64 26.18
CA MET A 224 -3.13 6.60 25.64
C MET A 224 -1.66 6.17 25.84
N LYS A 225 -1.37 5.38 26.88
CA LYS A 225 -0.06 4.75 27.05
C LYS A 225 0.18 3.67 25.99
N HIS A 226 -0.80 2.80 25.71
CA HIS A 226 -0.69 1.84 24.61
C HIS A 226 -0.53 2.54 23.25
N TYR A 227 -1.25 3.64 23.01
CA TYR A 227 -1.04 4.48 21.83
C TYR A 227 0.40 4.98 21.74
N ALA A 228 0.95 5.55 22.81
CA ALA A 228 2.34 6.01 22.84
C ALA A 228 3.34 4.86 22.60
N CYS A 229 3.13 3.71 23.25
CA CYS A 229 3.92 2.49 23.04
C CYS A 229 3.89 2.02 21.57
N ALA A 230 2.73 2.05 20.92
CA ALA A 230 2.59 1.67 19.51
C ALA A 230 3.30 2.66 18.58
N GLN A 231 3.39 3.93 18.96
CA GLN A 231 4.13 4.97 18.25
C GLN A 231 5.66 4.88 18.50
N ASP A 232 6.09 4.24 19.58
CA ASP A 232 7.51 4.02 19.88
C ASP A 232 8.10 2.85 19.11
N ASP A 233 7.28 1.82 18.87
CA ASP A 233 7.71 0.62 18.19
C ASP A 233 7.70 0.80 16.67
N ALA A 234 8.82 0.52 16.02
CA ALA A 234 8.98 0.72 14.58
C ALA A 234 8.07 -0.22 13.74
N CYS A 235 7.86 -1.46 14.20
CA CYS A 235 6.97 -2.39 13.52
C CYS A 235 5.52 -1.97 13.68
N LEU A 236 5.08 -1.63 14.90
CA LEU A 236 3.70 -1.22 15.14
C LEU A 236 3.34 0.08 14.43
N ARG A 237 4.28 1.02 14.33
CA ARG A 237 4.13 2.23 13.50
C ARG A 237 3.95 1.91 12.02
N ALA A 238 4.80 1.05 11.47
CA ALA A 238 4.71 0.63 10.07
C ALA A 238 3.38 -0.08 9.79
N ARG A 239 2.93 -0.95 10.71
CA ARG A 239 1.63 -1.63 10.62
C ARG A 239 0.42 -0.69 10.63
N LYS A 240 0.54 0.56 11.13
CA LYS A 240 -0.57 1.54 11.01
C LYS A 240 -0.86 1.91 9.55
N CYS A 241 0.11 1.76 8.65
CA CYS A 241 -0.03 2.12 7.25
C CYS A 241 -0.66 1.02 6.39
N VAL A 242 -0.89 -0.16 6.98
CA VAL A 242 -1.53 -1.30 6.33
C VAL A 242 -2.88 -1.54 6.98
N LEU A 243 -3.94 -1.29 6.23
CA LEU A 243 -5.31 -1.51 6.67
C LEU A 243 -5.63 -3.00 6.66
N VAL A 244 -6.47 -3.41 7.59
CA VAL A 244 -6.94 -4.80 7.73
C VAL A 244 -8.46 -4.82 7.67
N SER A 245 -9.05 -5.88 7.14
CA SER A 245 -10.51 -6.02 7.17
C SER A 245 -11.01 -5.99 8.63
N LYS A 246 -12.22 -5.51 8.87
CA LYS A 246 -12.79 -5.50 10.23
C LYS A 246 -12.84 -6.90 10.84
N LYS A 247 -13.16 -7.90 10.04
CA LYS A 247 -13.19 -9.31 10.42
C LYS A 247 -11.83 -9.84 10.82
N ASP A 248 -10.76 -9.46 10.13
CA ASP A 248 -9.42 -9.92 10.48
C ASP A 248 -8.89 -9.15 11.70
N ALA A 249 -9.23 -7.87 11.84
CA ALA A 249 -8.99 -7.12 13.08
C ALA A 249 -9.64 -7.81 14.30
N ASP A 250 -10.87 -8.30 14.14
CA ASP A 250 -11.61 -9.04 15.19
C ASP A 250 -11.02 -10.43 15.48
N LYS A 251 -10.27 -10.99 14.53
CA LYS A 251 -9.56 -12.27 14.66
C LYS A 251 -8.12 -12.14 15.14
N GLY A 252 -7.66 -10.93 15.49
CA GLY A 252 -6.36 -10.72 16.10
C GLY A 252 -5.27 -10.13 15.19
N GLU A 253 -5.60 -9.60 14.00
CA GLU A 253 -4.66 -8.81 13.20
C GLU A 253 -4.28 -7.46 13.85
N CYS A 254 -5.02 -7.05 14.88
CA CYS A 254 -4.72 -5.89 15.70
C CYS A 254 -4.03 -6.26 17.02
N CYS A 255 -3.18 -5.36 17.49
CA CYS A 255 -2.28 -5.61 18.59
C CYS A 255 -2.93 -5.39 19.97
N GLY A 256 -2.89 -6.40 20.85
CA GLY A 256 -3.35 -6.27 22.24
C GLY A 256 -4.82 -5.84 22.34
N MET A 257 -5.09 -4.72 23.01
CA MET A 257 -6.44 -4.11 23.14
C MET A 257 -6.83 -3.19 21.97
N GLN A 258 -6.13 -3.26 20.85
CA GLN A 258 -6.53 -2.51 19.66
C GLN A 258 -7.80 -3.11 19.04
N THR A 259 -8.61 -2.26 18.44
CA THR A 259 -9.77 -2.66 17.65
C THR A 259 -9.64 -2.10 16.24
N GLY A 260 -10.27 -2.76 15.26
CA GLY A 260 -10.39 -2.22 13.91
C GLY A 260 -11.37 -1.05 13.88
N HIS A 261 -10.88 0.13 13.50
CA HIS A 261 -11.70 1.33 13.27
C HIS A 261 -11.88 1.59 11.77
N HIS A 262 -13.14 1.65 11.32
CA HIS A 262 -13.48 2.05 9.95
C HIS A 262 -13.13 3.51 9.71
N LEU A 263 -12.21 3.75 8.77
CA LEU A 263 -11.75 5.11 8.45
C LEU A 263 -12.86 5.98 7.86
N ILE A 264 -13.75 5.39 7.06
CA ILE A 264 -15.05 5.97 6.73
C ILE A 264 -16.07 5.26 7.62
N PRO A 265 -16.73 5.95 8.55
CA PRO A 265 -17.64 5.31 9.49
C PRO A 265 -18.77 4.58 8.77
N GLU A 266 -19.12 3.38 9.25
CA GLU A 266 -20.16 2.52 8.69
C GLU A 266 -21.50 3.24 8.45
N PHE A 267 -21.90 4.14 9.36
CA PHE A 267 -23.15 4.89 9.20
C PHE A 267 -23.17 5.75 7.93
N SER A 268 -22.02 6.04 7.32
CA SER A 268 -21.92 6.85 6.10
C SER A 268 -22.55 6.16 4.88
N PHE A 269 -22.74 4.84 4.94
CA PHE A 269 -23.22 4.00 3.84
C PHE A 269 -24.68 3.54 4.00
N ALA A 270 -25.35 3.84 5.12
CA ALA A 270 -26.68 3.35 5.44
C ALA A 270 -27.61 4.39 6.09
N THR A 271 -28.91 4.13 6.01
CA THR A 271 -29.96 4.98 6.61
C THR A 271 -30.08 4.83 8.14
N GLY A 272 -29.58 3.75 8.73
CA GLY A 272 -29.48 3.57 10.19
C GLY A 272 -28.05 3.73 10.72
N THR A 273 -27.78 3.17 11.89
CA THR A 273 -26.48 3.25 12.56
C THR A 273 -26.01 1.84 12.89
N HIS A 274 -24.71 1.54 12.75
CA HIS A 274 -24.12 0.24 13.17
C HIS A 274 -24.82 -0.99 12.56
N GLY A 275 -24.91 -1.04 11.23
CA GLY A 275 -25.51 -2.17 10.51
C GLY A 275 -27.03 -2.18 10.44
N ASP A 276 -27.70 -1.24 11.12
CA ASP A 276 -29.15 -1.07 11.01
C ASP A 276 -29.52 -0.22 9.78
N GLY A 277 -30.69 -0.50 9.19
CA GLY A 277 -31.29 0.30 8.13
C GLY A 277 -30.86 -0.09 6.71
N ASP A 278 -31.52 0.53 5.71
CA ASP A 278 -31.28 0.26 4.30
C ASP A 278 -29.96 0.91 3.81
N PRO A 279 -29.22 0.28 2.89
CA PRO A 279 -28.08 0.89 2.22
C PRO A 279 -28.48 2.17 1.47
N LEU A 280 -27.62 3.18 1.49
CA LEU A 280 -27.79 4.37 0.65
C LEU A 280 -27.67 4.02 -0.83
N LYS A 281 -28.18 4.90 -1.70
CA LYS A 281 -28.05 4.75 -3.15
C LYS A 281 -26.57 4.61 -3.53
N GLY A 282 -26.22 3.55 -4.27
CA GLY A 282 -24.84 3.25 -4.66
C GLY A 282 -24.01 2.50 -3.62
N CYS A 283 -24.56 2.20 -2.43
CA CYS A 283 -23.83 1.57 -1.32
C CYS A 283 -24.23 0.11 -1.06
N LYS A 284 -24.98 -0.54 -1.97
CA LYS A 284 -25.50 -1.91 -1.75
C LYS A 284 -24.40 -2.97 -1.56
N GLY A 285 -23.22 -2.76 -2.16
CA GLY A 285 -22.10 -3.68 -2.04
C GLY A 285 -21.24 -3.48 -0.78
N TYR A 286 -21.56 -2.51 0.07
CA TYR A 286 -20.81 -2.27 1.31
C TYR A 286 -21.06 -3.38 2.34
N ASP A 287 -19.99 -3.93 2.89
CA ASP A 287 -19.98 -4.93 3.96
C ASP A 287 -19.07 -4.44 5.11
N PRO A 288 -19.61 -4.13 6.29
CA PRO A 288 -18.83 -3.63 7.41
C PRO A 288 -17.76 -4.61 7.93
N GLN A 289 -17.85 -5.91 7.64
CA GLN A 289 -16.86 -6.91 8.08
C GLN A 289 -15.66 -7.00 7.13
N GLU A 290 -15.88 -6.79 5.85
CA GLU A 290 -14.84 -6.83 4.82
C GLU A 290 -14.20 -5.44 4.61
N ALA A 291 -14.87 -4.38 5.06
CA ALA A 291 -14.38 -3.01 4.96
C ALA A 291 -13.04 -2.80 5.70
N PRO A 292 -12.11 -2.02 5.11
CA PRO A 292 -10.77 -1.80 5.65
C PRO A 292 -10.83 -0.93 6.91
N THR A 293 -10.02 -1.32 7.88
CA THR A 293 -9.93 -0.69 9.20
C THR A 293 -8.48 -0.44 9.58
N ILE A 294 -8.27 0.58 10.42
CA ILE A 294 -6.99 0.84 11.06
C ILE A 294 -7.05 0.32 12.50
N CYS A 295 -5.99 -0.34 12.95
CA CYS A 295 -5.89 -0.78 14.34
C CYS A 295 -5.69 0.42 15.27
N VAL A 296 -6.57 0.62 16.23
CA VAL A 296 -6.57 1.77 17.16
C VAL A 296 -6.84 1.33 18.59
N GLU A 297 -6.32 2.06 19.57
CA GLU A 297 -6.50 1.74 20.99
C GLU A 297 -7.86 2.25 21.50
N GLY A 298 -8.63 1.36 22.12
CA GLY A 298 -9.92 1.67 22.72
C GLY A 298 -11.06 0.86 22.11
N CYS A 299 -12.15 0.69 22.87
CA CYS A 299 -13.29 -0.12 22.48
C CYS A 299 -14.39 0.65 21.72
N CYS A 300 -14.32 1.99 21.66
CA CYS A 300 -15.39 2.79 21.07
C CYS A 300 -14.95 4.22 20.71
N HIS A 301 -15.87 4.95 20.08
CA HIS A 301 -15.73 6.30 19.51
C HIS A 301 -15.30 7.42 20.49
N THR A 302 -15.02 7.11 21.76
CA THR A 302 -14.68 8.11 22.79
C THR A 302 -13.40 7.79 23.55
N LYS A 303 -12.73 6.68 23.24
CA LYS A 303 -11.65 6.14 24.07
C LYS A 303 -10.37 5.97 23.24
N GLY A 304 -9.22 6.26 23.85
CA GLY A 304 -7.89 6.12 23.22
C GLY A 304 -7.78 6.79 21.84
N SER A 305 -6.93 6.23 20.97
CA SER A 305 -6.78 6.71 19.59
C SER A 305 -8.00 6.39 18.72
N HIS A 306 -8.83 5.43 19.12
CA HIS A 306 -10.10 5.16 18.45
C HIS A 306 -11.00 6.41 18.50
N GLY A 307 -11.13 7.03 19.68
CA GLY A 307 -11.86 8.29 19.83
C GLY A 307 -11.20 9.48 19.11
N LEU A 308 -9.86 9.49 19.00
CA LEU A 308 -9.14 10.52 18.24
C LEU A 308 -9.47 10.43 16.75
N MET A 309 -9.51 9.23 16.18
CA MET A 309 -9.85 9.02 14.77
C MET A 309 -11.26 9.51 14.44
N HIS A 310 -12.26 9.16 15.26
CA HIS A 310 -13.61 9.72 15.09
C HIS A 310 -13.63 11.24 15.22
N GLY A 311 -12.83 11.79 16.15
CA GLY A 311 -12.72 13.23 16.35
C GLY A 311 -12.22 13.95 15.11
N GLU A 312 -11.06 13.52 14.57
CA GLU A 312 -10.45 14.15 13.40
C GLU A 312 -11.26 13.95 12.13
N TYR A 313 -11.84 12.75 11.92
CA TYR A 313 -12.72 12.51 10.78
C TYR A 313 -13.94 13.44 10.83
N TYR A 314 -14.55 13.57 12.01
CA TYR A 314 -15.69 14.46 12.20
C TYR A 314 -15.34 15.94 11.96
N ILE A 315 -14.16 16.39 12.39
CA ILE A 315 -13.68 17.76 12.12
C ILE A 315 -13.46 18.01 10.63
N GLY A 316 -12.76 17.10 9.95
CA GLY A 316 -12.51 17.21 8.50
C GLY A 316 -13.81 17.18 7.71
N PHE A 317 -14.72 16.28 8.10
CA PHE A 317 -16.06 16.22 7.53
C PHE A 317 -16.81 17.54 7.69
N MET A 318 -16.95 18.05 8.92
CA MET A 318 -17.69 19.29 9.15
C MET A 318 -17.08 20.46 8.39
N SER A 319 -15.75 20.50 8.30
CA SER A 319 -15.03 21.54 7.56
C SER A 319 -15.35 21.50 6.06
N ALA A 320 -15.50 20.29 5.50
CA ALA A 320 -15.86 20.11 4.09
C ALA A 320 -17.35 20.35 3.82
N ALA A 321 -18.23 19.94 4.74
CA ALA A 321 -19.68 19.95 4.55
C ALA A 321 -20.40 21.22 5.03
N ASP A 322 -19.77 22.10 5.83
CA ASP A 322 -20.38 23.35 6.33
C ASP A 322 -20.43 24.45 5.26
N ASP A 323 -21.55 25.16 5.15
CA ASP A 323 -21.72 26.29 4.22
C ASP A 323 -21.13 27.63 4.72
N GLY A 324 -20.61 27.67 5.94
CA GLY A 324 -20.04 28.86 6.60
C GLY A 324 -21.06 29.85 7.16
N LYS A 325 -22.37 29.61 7.00
CA LYS A 325 -23.46 30.57 7.29
C LYS A 325 -24.19 30.25 8.60
N GLY A 326 -23.72 29.29 9.37
CA GLY A 326 -24.39 28.79 10.58
C GLY A 326 -23.99 29.47 11.90
N GLY A 327 -22.87 30.19 11.95
CA GLY A 327 -22.38 30.78 13.21
C GLY A 327 -22.13 29.71 14.28
N LYS A 328 -22.94 29.69 15.36
CA LYS A 328 -22.86 28.66 16.43
C LYS A 328 -23.49 27.31 16.05
N THR A 329 -24.29 27.28 14.97
CA THR A 329 -24.90 26.07 14.43
C THR A 329 -24.18 25.67 13.13
N HIS A 330 -24.24 24.38 12.80
CA HIS A 330 -23.67 23.84 11.56
C HIS A 330 -24.76 23.85 10.47
N LYS A 331 -24.42 24.19 9.22
CA LYS A 331 -25.36 24.22 8.09
C LYS A 331 -24.80 23.49 6.87
N PRO A 332 -25.53 22.51 6.29
CA PRO A 332 -25.01 21.71 5.17
C PRO A 332 -24.91 22.52 3.87
N LYS A 333 -23.80 22.35 3.14
CA LYS A 333 -23.69 22.81 1.73
C LYS A 333 -24.72 22.14 0.82
N LYS A 334 -24.91 20.83 0.99
CA LYS A 334 -25.90 20.02 0.27
C LYS A 334 -26.54 19.03 1.27
N LYS A 335 -27.81 18.76 1.03
CA LYS A 335 -28.65 17.91 1.89
C LYS A 335 -28.83 16.55 1.23
N LEU A 336 -28.68 15.48 2.02
CA LEU A 336 -29.08 14.13 1.66
C LEU A 336 -30.40 13.80 2.35
N SER A 337 -31.43 13.53 1.57
CA SER A 337 -32.68 13.01 2.10
C SER A 337 -32.50 11.55 2.48
N ILE A 338 -32.65 11.23 3.77
CA ILE A 338 -32.65 9.86 4.27
C ILE A 338 -34.09 9.45 4.50
N ALA A 339 -34.61 8.58 3.62
CA ALA A 339 -35.93 7.97 3.77
C ALA A 339 -35.78 6.62 4.48
N GLY A 340 -36.42 6.43 5.65
CA GLY A 340 -36.37 5.17 6.40
C GLY A 340 -37.07 5.23 7.77
N LYS A 341 -37.40 4.06 8.35
CA LYS A 341 -38.13 3.90 9.63
C LYS A 341 -37.21 3.98 10.88
N THR A 342 -36.32 4.97 10.99
CA THR A 342 -35.44 5.12 12.17
C THR A 342 -35.56 6.52 12.79
N LYS A 343 -35.14 6.68 14.05
CA LYS A 343 -35.28 7.91 14.88
C LYS A 343 -34.60 9.20 14.34
N LYS A 344 -34.01 9.16 13.14
CA LYS A 344 -33.25 10.26 12.51
C LYS A 344 -33.79 10.58 11.10
N THR A 345 -35.10 10.56 10.91
CA THR A 345 -35.72 11.07 9.68
C THR A 345 -35.43 12.58 9.54
N GLY A 346 -34.80 12.99 8.44
CA GLY A 346 -34.45 14.39 8.16
C GLY A 346 -33.32 14.56 7.12
N ASP A 347 -33.06 15.80 6.71
CA ASP A 347 -31.92 16.15 5.86
C ASP A 347 -30.61 15.88 6.62
N SER A 348 -29.78 14.99 6.08
CA SER A 348 -28.41 14.77 6.54
C SER A 348 -27.42 15.57 5.69
N TYR A 349 -26.18 15.70 6.17
CA TYR A 349 -25.10 16.32 5.41
C TYR A 349 -24.58 15.29 4.40
N ASN A 350 -24.16 15.74 3.22
CA ASN A 350 -23.48 14.87 2.27
C ASN A 350 -22.10 15.38 1.90
N LEU A 351 -21.20 14.42 1.70
CA LEU A 351 -19.99 14.55 0.91
C LEU A 351 -19.98 13.41 -0.10
N THR A 352 -19.18 13.56 -1.14
CA THR A 352 -18.91 12.45 -2.06
C THR A 352 -18.00 11.42 -1.39
N HIS A 353 -18.05 10.18 -1.86
CA HIS A 353 -17.18 9.10 -1.39
C HIS A 353 -15.68 9.46 -1.55
N ALA A 354 -15.30 10.16 -2.62
CA ALA A 354 -13.94 10.66 -2.80
C ALA A 354 -13.53 11.66 -1.71
N GLU A 355 -14.39 12.62 -1.36
CA GLU A 355 -14.13 13.57 -0.28
C GLU A 355 -14.02 12.86 1.09
N ALA A 356 -14.87 11.87 1.34
CA ALA A 356 -14.82 11.06 2.56
C ALA A 356 -13.50 10.29 2.71
N ARG A 357 -13.00 9.67 1.63
CA ARG A 357 -11.68 8.99 1.64
C ARG A 357 -10.52 9.95 1.91
N LYS A 358 -10.58 11.15 1.35
CA LYS A 358 -9.57 12.17 1.59
C LYS A 358 -9.54 12.60 3.07
N ILE A 359 -10.70 12.87 3.66
CA ILE A 359 -10.82 13.21 5.08
C ILE A 359 -10.35 12.06 5.99
N ALA A 360 -10.71 10.82 5.66
CA ALA A 360 -10.23 9.62 6.32
C ALA A 360 -8.70 9.55 6.34
N THR A 361 -8.07 9.75 5.18
CA THR A 361 -6.62 9.74 5.01
C THR A 361 -5.94 10.85 5.81
N GLU A 362 -6.47 12.08 5.77
CA GLU A 362 -5.96 13.20 6.56
C GLU A 362 -6.09 12.94 8.08
N SER A 363 -7.16 12.26 8.50
CA SER A 363 -7.37 11.88 9.90
C SER A 363 -6.31 10.90 10.40
N VAL A 364 -5.92 9.92 9.55
CA VAL A 364 -4.81 9.01 9.85
C VAL A 364 -3.52 9.78 10.05
N ALA A 365 -3.17 10.69 9.13
CA ALA A 365 -1.94 11.46 9.22
C ALA A 365 -1.86 12.32 10.50
N LYS A 366 -2.99 12.88 10.94
CA LYS A 366 -3.06 13.66 12.18
C LYS A 366 -2.96 12.81 13.44
N VAL A 367 -3.64 11.66 13.48
CA VAL A 367 -3.65 10.78 14.66
C VAL A 367 -2.38 9.92 14.75
N PHE A 368 -1.74 9.61 13.62
CA PHE A 368 -0.51 8.81 13.55
C PHE A 368 0.65 9.54 12.85
N PRO A 369 1.06 10.72 13.36
CA PRO A 369 2.00 11.59 12.65
C PRO A 369 3.42 11.03 12.56
N VAL A 370 3.79 10.07 13.41
CA VAL A 370 5.13 9.45 13.39
C VAL A 370 5.15 8.08 12.71
N SER A 371 3.98 7.54 12.33
CA SER A 371 3.88 6.38 11.44
C SER A 371 4.25 6.72 10.00
N ASP A 372 4.12 8.00 9.63
CA ASP A 372 4.54 8.52 8.32
C ASP A 372 3.91 7.74 7.15
N CYS A 373 2.64 7.38 7.26
CA CYS A 373 1.95 6.63 6.21
C CYS A 373 1.80 7.50 4.96
N ASN A 374 2.02 6.91 3.79
CA ASN A 374 1.78 7.58 2.53
C ASN A 374 0.26 7.79 2.37
N PRO A 375 -0.24 9.05 2.32
CA PRO A 375 -1.67 9.31 2.18
C PRO A 375 -2.25 8.65 0.92
N ASP A 376 -1.50 8.65 -0.18
CA ASP A 376 -1.94 8.02 -1.44
C ASP A 376 -2.08 6.50 -1.28
N CYS A 377 -1.31 5.87 -0.39
CA CYS A 377 -1.45 4.45 -0.11
C CYS A 377 -2.71 4.15 0.71
N ILE A 378 -2.98 4.95 1.76
CA ILE A 378 -4.20 4.80 2.56
C ILE A 378 -5.43 5.00 1.67
N GLU A 379 -5.42 6.03 0.82
CA GLU A 379 -6.51 6.26 -0.12
C GLU A 379 -6.64 5.10 -1.14
N ALA A 380 -5.53 4.58 -1.66
CA ALA A 380 -5.55 3.42 -2.57
C ALA A 380 -6.14 2.17 -1.91
N GLN A 381 -5.77 1.86 -0.66
CA GLN A 381 -6.34 0.74 0.11
C GLN A 381 -7.84 0.92 0.36
N LEU A 382 -8.29 2.15 0.68
CA LEU A 382 -9.70 2.46 0.82
C LEU A 382 -10.45 2.31 -0.50
N LYS A 383 -9.84 2.78 -1.60
CA LYS A 383 -10.44 2.74 -2.94
C LYS A 383 -10.57 1.30 -3.46
N GLU A 384 -9.59 0.45 -3.19
CA GLU A 384 -9.62 -0.95 -3.61
C GLU A 384 -10.85 -1.65 -3.04
N TYR A 385 -11.10 -1.54 -1.74
CA TYR A 385 -12.31 -2.10 -1.18
C TYR A 385 -13.57 -1.37 -1.66
N HIS A 386 -13.68 -0.06 -1.41
CA HIS A 386 -14.97 0.61 -1.59
C HIS A 386 -15.38 0.70 -3.06
N SER A 387 -14.43 0.94 -3.98
CA SER A 387 -14.73 1.09 -5.41
C SER A 387 -14.63 -0.23 -6.15
N THR A 388 -13.55 -1.01 -5.99
CA THR A 388 -13.37 -2.26 -6.74
C THR A 388 -14.24 -3.38 -6.19
N THR A 389 -14.24 -3.59 -4.86
CA THR A 389 -15.01 -4.69 -4.23
C THR A 389 -16.48 -4.33 -3.99
N ALA A 390 -16.76 -3.19 -3.37
CA ALA A 390 -18.11 -2.79 -2.97
C ALA A 390 -18.88 -2.00 -4.06
N GLY A 391 -18.22 -1.65 -5.17
CA GLY A 391 -18.85 -0.98 -6.32
C GLY A 391 -19.30 0.46 -6.07
N ILE A 392 -18.72 1.12 -5.06
CA ILE A 392 -19.06 2.50 -4.65
C ILE A 392 -18.24 3.49 -5.49
N SER A 393 -18.93 4.25 -6.33
CA SER A 393 -18.30 5.26 -7.18
C SER A 393 -17.84 6.48 -6.37
N ASP A 394 -16.88 7.21 -6.91
CA ASP A 394 -16.28 8.38 -6.27
C ASP A 394 -17.28 9.51 -5.98
N ASP A 395 -18.32 9.62 -6.81
CA ASP A 395 -19.39 10.61 -6.73
C ASP A 395 -20.58 10.16 -5.85
N THR A 396 -20.54 8.94 -5.28
CA THR A 396 -21.62 8.45 -4.42
C THR A 396 -21.78 9.37 -3.19
N ASP A 397 -23.00 9.82 -2.93
CA ASP A 397 -23.32 10.65 -1.77
C ASP A 397 -23.24 9.82 -0.48
N MET A 398 -22.31 10.19 0.40
CA MET A 398 -22.13 9.61 1.73
C MET A 398 -22.93 10.39 2.77
N ARG A 399 -23.58 9.67 3.68
CA ARG A 399 -24.26 10.29 4.82
C ARG A 399 -23.26 10.83 5.83
N CYS A 400 -23.60 11.94 6.47
CA CYS A 400 -22.98 12.28 7.72
C CYS A 400 -23.89 12.93 8.74
N ASP A 401 -23.80 12.39 9.95
CA ASP A 401 -24.51 12.89 11.09
C ASP A 401 -23.65 13.89 11.86
N ALA A 402 -23.97 15.18 11.72
CA ALA A 402 -23.55 16.15 12.70
C ALA A 402 -24.20 15.82 14.05
N GLY A 403 -23.40 15.54 15.08
CA GLY A 403 -23.94 15.36 16.43
C GLY A 403 -24.76 16.60 16.85
N PRO A 404 -25.83 16.43 17.64
CA PRO A 404 -26.72 17.55 17.97
C PRO A 404 -25.97 18.70 18.66
N GLY A 405 -26.17 19.92 18.14
CA GLY A 405 -25.92 21.18 18.84
C GLY A 405 -24.48 21.74 18.87
N ARG A 406 -23.58 21.38 17.94
CA ARG A 406 -22.22 21.96 17.93
C ARG A 406 -21.80 22.41 16.54
N GLY A 407 -21.45 23.69 16.41
CA GLY A 407 -20.88 24.28 15.20
C GLY A 407 -19.41 23.91 14.99
N LEU A 408 -18.89 24.25 13.80
CA LEU A 408 -17.52 23.98 13.37
C LEU A 408 -16.44 24.50 14.35
N GLU A 409 -16.68 25.65 14.96
CA GLU A 409 -15.74 26.27 15.92
C GLU A 409 -15.56 25.43 17.20
N ASP A 410 -16.61 24.75 17.66
CA ASP A 410 -16.51 23.83 18.80
C ASP A 410 -15.73 22.56 18.44
N ALA A 411 -15.84 22.09 17.18
CA ALA A 411 -15.06 20.98 16.66
C ALA A 411 -13.58 21.35 16.55
N LYS A 412 -13.26 22.53 15.98
CA LYS A 412 -11.88 23.05 15.89
C LYS A 412 -11.23 23.24 17.27
N ARG A 413 -11.95 23.81 18.25
CA ARG A 413 -11.45 23.97 19.63
C ARG A 413 -11.10 22.63 20.29
N ARG A 414 -11.73 21.54 19.87
CA ARG A 414 -11.41 20.17 20.35
C ARG A 414 -10.17 19.62 19.66
N SER A 415 -9.98 19.88 18.36
CA SER A 415 -8.75 19.53 17.63
C SER A 415 -7.51 20.14 18.30
N GLY A 416 -7.57 21.40 18.74
CA GLY A 416 -6.45 22.01 19.48
C GLY A 416 -6.10 21.29 20.81
N ARG A 417 -7.04 20.53 21.41
CA ARG A 417 -6.74 19.66 22.57
C ARG A 417 -6.16 18.32 22.13
N ILE A 418 -6.53 17.82 20.96
CA ILE A 418 -5.94 16.63 20.35
C ILE A 418 -4.45 16.88 20.06
N ASP A 419 -4.10 18.04 19.49
CA ASP A 419 -2.70 18.44 19.26
C ASP A 419 -1.88 18.46 20.56
N GLN A 420 -2.46 19.00 21.64
CA GLN A 420 -1.85 18.98 22.97
C GLN A 420 -1.64 17.56 23.49
N ILE A 421 -2.57 16.64 23.22
CA ILE A 421 -2.50 15.23 23.63
C ILE A 421 -1.47 14.47 22.80
N LEU A 422 -1.40 14.72 21.50
CA LEU A 422 -0.36 14.17 20.62
C LEU A 422 1.02 14.66 21.07
N GLN A 423 1.15 15.94 21.41
CA GLN A 423 2.38 16.49 21.97
C GLN A 423 2.72 15.85 23.33
N ALA A 424 1.73 15.64 24.20
CA ALA A 424 1.93 14.97 25.47
C ALA A 424 2.36 13.50 25.29
N ALA A 425 1.79 12.79 24.32
CA ALA A 425 2.19 11.43 23.96
C ALA A 425 3.64 11.40 23.44
N ARG A 426 4.02 12.31 22.53
CA ARG A 426 5.42 12.48 22.08
C ARG A 426 6.39 12.76 23.24
N ASN A 427 5.98 13.60 24.20
CA ASN A 427 6.81 13.88 25.38
C ASN A 427 6.95 12.66 26.32
N ILE A 428 5.95 11.77 26.36
CA ILE A 428 6.01 10.51 27.12
C ILE A 428 7.02 9.57 26.47
N VAL A 429 6.93 9.41 25.14
CA VAL A 429 7.85 8.67 24.27
C VAL A 429 9.31 9.09 24.47
N GLU A 430 9.60 10.39 24.48
CA GLU A 430 10.96 10.90 24.68
C GLU A 430 11.52 10.58 26.08
N LYS A 431 10.65 10.63 27.10
CA LYS A 431 10.99 10.31 28.49
C LYS A 431 11.16 8.80 28.72
N THR A 432 10.35 7.96 28.07
CA THR A 432 10.49 6.50 28.12
C THR A 432 11.70 6.03 27.32
N GLY A 433 11.98 6.62 26.15
CA GLY A 433 13.17 6.33 25.34
C GLY A 433 14.48 6.66 26.05
N THR A 434 14.53 7.77 26.80
CA THR A 434 15.69 8.11 27.66
C THR A 434 15.82 7.20 28.89
N ALA A 435 14.71 6.77 29.50
CA ALA A 435 14.71 5.79 30.60
C ALA A 435 15.12 4.38 30.15
N THR A 436 14.69 3.95 28.96
CA THR A 436 15.05 2.65 28.36
C THR A 436 16.51 2.64 27.92
N LYS A 437 17.04 3.73 27.33
CA LYS A 437 18.49 3.89 27.08
C LYS A 437 19.31 3.85 28.38
N ARG A 438 18.86 4.50 29.46
CA ARG A 438 19.51 4.41 30.78
C ARG A 438 19.47 3.01 31.39
N ARG A 439 18.36 2.27 31.24
CA ARG A 439 18.25 0.88 31.70
C ARG A 439 19.17 -0.05 30.93
N LEU A 440 19.22 0.06 29.60
CA LEU A 440 20.15 -0.69 28.74
C LEU A 440 21.62 -0.38 29.05
N SER A 441 21.98 0.89 29.29
CA SER A 441 23.35 1.24 29.71
C SER A 441 23.69 0.75 31.13
N SER A 442 22.72 0.70 32.04
CA SER A 442 22.93 0.16 33.38
C SER A 442 23.06 -1.36 33.38
N ALA A 443 22.32 -2.06 32.51
CA ALA A 443 22.38 -3.50 32.34
C ALA A 443 23.72 -3.95 31.72
N THR A 444 24.26 -3.21 30.75
CA THR A 444 25.58 -3.49 30.18
C THR A 444 26.72 -3.20 31.15
N SER A 445 26.61 -2.16 32.00
CA SER A 445 27.59 -1.88 33.06
C SER A 445 27.59 -2.93 34.18
N SER A 446 26.43 -3.51 34.50
CA SER A 446 26.27 -4.57 35.52
C SER A 446 26.82 -5.92 35.03
N ALA A 447 26.62 -6.24 33.74
CA ALA A 447 27.19 -7.44 33.13
C ALA A 447 28.72 -7.38 33.00
N ALA A 448 29.30 -6.20 32.77
CA ALA A 448 30.75 -6.01 32.71
C ALA A 448 31.43 -6.08 34.09
N LYS A 449 30.73 -5.72 35.17
CA LYS A 449 31.26 -5.80 36.55
C LYS A 449 31.18 -7.18 37.19
N ARG A 450 30.44 -8.13 36.59
CA ARG A 450 30.37 -9.54 37.02
C ARG A 450 31.34 -10.47 36.27
N ARG A 451 32.21 -9.93 35.41
CA ARG A 451 33.22 -10.67 34.64
C ARG A 451 34.66 -10.17 34.89
N LYS A 452 34.93 -9.57 36.05
CA LYS A 452 36.29 -9.29 36.52
C LYS A 452 36.48 -9.82 37.93
#